data_AF-S5DXK5-F1
#
_entry.id   AF-S5DXK5-F1
#
_cell.length_a   1.000
_cell.length_b   1.000
_cell.length_c   1.000
_cell.angle_alpha   90.00
_cell.angle_beta   90.00
_cell.angle_gamma   90.00
#
_symmetry.space_group_name_H-M   'P 1'
#
loop_
_entity.id
_entity.type
_entity.pdbx_description
1 polymer ?
#
loop_
_entity_poly.entity_id
_entity_poly.type
_entity_poly.pdbx_seq_one_letter_code
_entity_poly.pdbx_strand_id
1 'polypeptide(L)'
;MRTLKQNKILPTPGSVLNEWEYWSMMLNKIDIENNYDSEFELNLQLCEEYLDKDNVPSFDNLNKPSNLDGVLNSKSINIEIENVEPGTLEILFVNRLYGDSSTQINSPSISMLGAERFIEMNNDTFIKHNLSSYTVNLVQGDSTLQVKIKINNHLPNELIIAPLNRRGFRDIDTTKPYELIEVKNLEELSVN
;
A
#
# COMPACT_ATOMS: atom_id res chain seq x y z
N MET A 1 2.06 -20.47 9.33
CA MET A 1 1.22 -19.59 8.48
C MET A 1 -0.10 -20.30 8.23
N ARG A 2 -1.22 -19.56 8.21
CA ARG A 2 -2.52 -20.12 7.80
C ARG A 2 -2.73 -19.79 6.33
N THR A 3 -2.94 -20.81 5.51
CA THR A 3 -3.25 -20.65 4.09
C THR A 3 -4.73 -20.93 3.87
N LEU A 4 -5.38 -20.04 3.13
CA LEU A 4 -6.80 -20.10 2.77
C LEU A 4 -6.89 -20.09 1.25
N LYS A 5 -7.91 -20.76 0.71
CA LYS A 5 -8.26 -20.65 -0.70
C LYS A 5 -9.49 -19.77 -0.85
N GLN A 6 -9.36 -18.70 -1.63
CA GLN A 6 -10.52 -17.90 -2.01
C GLN A 6 -11.24 -18.59 -3.18
N ASN A 7 -12.38 -19.21 -2.89
CA ASN A 7 -13.20 -19.80 -3.93
C ASN A 7 -14.04 -18.72 -4.62
N LYS A 8 -14.21 -18.83 -5.94
CA LYS A 8 -15.14 -17.99 -6.69
C LYS A 8 -16.56 -18.28 -6.19
N ILE A 9 -17.19 -17.28 -5.58
CA ILE A 9 -18.57 -17.37 -5.09
C ILE A 9 -19.56 -17.22 -6.26
N LEU A 10 -19.18 -16.44 -7.27
CA LEU A 10 -19.96 -16.20 -8.47
C LEU A 10 -19.11 -16.53 -9.71
N PRO A 11 -19.73 -17.01 -10.80
CA PRO A 11 -19.03 -17.11 -12.08
C PRO A 11 -18.57 -15.72 -12.52
N THR A 12 -17.41 -15.65 -13.16
CA THR A 12 -16.87 -14.39 -13.64
C THR A 12 -17.84 -13.79 -14.67
N PRO A 13 -18.33 -12.55 -14.49
CA PRO A 13 -19.21 -11.94 -15.47
C PRO A 13 -18.44 -11.63 -16.75
N GLY A 14 -19.01 -12.02 -17.90
CA GLY A 14 -18.41 -11.81 -19.22
C GLY A 14 -17.34 -12.83 -19.60
N SER A 15 -16.58 -12.54 -20.66
CA SER A 15 -15.50 -13.39 -21.20
C SER A 15 -14.13 -12.98 -20.66
N VAL A 16 -14.01 -12.89 -19.34
CA VAL A 16 -12.75 -12.49 -18.68
C VAL A 16 -11.91 -13.74 -18.42
N LEU A 17 -10.67 -13.72 -18.90
CA LEU A 17 -9.67 -14.76 -18.63
C LEU A 17 -9.34 -14.79 -17.13
N ASN A 18 -9.19 -15.99 -16.59
CA ASN A 18 -8.64 -16.14 -15.25
C ASN A 18 -7.12 -15.85 -15.25
N GLU A 19 -6.53 -15.70 -14.05
CA GLU A 19 -5.13 -15.32 -13.90
C GLU A 19 -4.18 -16.32 -14.58
N TRP A 20 -4.44 -17.63 -14.45
CA TRP A 20 -3.66 -18.68 -15.09
C TRP A 20 -3.74 -18.65 -16.62
N GLU A 21 -4.95 -18.46 -17.18
CA GLU A 21 -5.18 -18.32 -18.61
C GLU A 21 -4.45 -17.10 -19.18
N TYR A 22 -4.48 -15.98 -18.44
CA TYR A 22 -3.74 -14.77 -18.80
C TYR A 22 -2.23 -14.99 -18.77
N TRP A 23 -1.70 -15.61 -17.71
CA TRP A 23 -0.27 -15.92 -17.58
C TRP A 23 0.21 -16.88 -18.66
N SER A 24 -0.52 -17.96 -18.91
CA SER A 24 -0.22 -18.95 -19.95
C SER A 24 -0.18 -18.31 -21.34
N MET A 25 -1.14 -17.42 -21.63
CA MET A 25 -1.16 -16.65 -22.89
C MET A 25 0.06 -15.74 -23.03
N MET A 26 0.53 -15.11 -21.93
CA MET A 26 1.71 -14.25 -21.95
C MET A 26 3.01 -15.03 -22.14
N LEU A 27 3.18 -16.17 -21.46
CA LEU A 27 4.36 -17.04 -21.62
C LEU A 27 4.50 -17.54 -23.05
N ASN A 28 3.39 -17.99 -23.64
CA ASN A 28 3.33 -18.41 -25.04
C ASN A 28 3.69 -17.29 -26.03
N LYS A 29 3.54 -16.01 -25.65
CA LYS A 29 3.94 -14.88 -26.51
C LYS A 29 5.42 -14.52 -26.42
N ILE A 30 6.10 -14.94 -25.35
CA ILE A 30 7.51 -14.59 -25.09
C ILE A 30 8.43 -15.79 -25.41
N ASP A 31 7.88 -16.87 -26.01
CA ASP A 31 8.57 -18.12 -26.30
C ASP A 31 9.28 -18.73 -25.07
N ILE A 32 8.73 -18.49 -23.88
CA ILE A 32 9.19 -19.14 -22.65
C ILE A 32 8.35 -20.40 -22.48
N GLU A 33 9.04 -21.53 -22.44
CA GLU A 33 8.42 -22.83 -22.20
C GLU A 33 7.77 -22.84 -20.79
N ASN A 34 6.46 -23.08 -20.74
CA ASN A 34 5.77 -23.22 -19.48
C ASN A 34 6.00 -24.63 -18.95
N ASN A 35 6.68 -24.75 -17.81
CA ASN A 35 7.00 -26.04 -17.20
C ASN A 35 5.81 -26.68 -16.45
N TYR A 36 4.64 -26.03 -16.44
CA TYR A 36 3.45 -26.49 -15.73
C TYR A 36 2.22 -26.42 -16.63
N ASP A 37 1.43 -27.48 -16.63
CA ASP A 37 0.23 -27.58 -17.47
C ASP A 37 -0.97 -26.87 -16.83
N SER A 38 -0.92 -26.63 -15.51
CA SER A 38 -2.01 -25.97 -14.77
C SER A 38 -1.56 -25.27 -13.48
N GLU A 39 -2.40 -24.35 -12.99
CA GLU A 39 -2.27 -23.74 -11.66
C GLU A 39 -2.22 -24.79 -10.53
N PHE A 40 -2.87 -25.94 -10.75
CA PHE A 40 -2.91 -27.03 -9.78
C PHE A 40 -1.53 -27.69 -9.59
N GLU A 41 -0.80 -27.92 -10.69
CA GLU A 41 0.55 -28.49 -10.64
C GLU A 41 1.53 -27.54 -9.95
N LEU A 42 1.47 -26.26 -10.29
CA LEU A 42 2.24 -25.22 -9.62
C LEU A 42 1.95 -25.20 -8.11
N ASN A 43 0.69 -25.28 -7.72
CA ASN A 43 0.29 -25.31 -6.31
C ASN A 43 0.87 -26.52 -5.56
N LEU A 44 0.84 -27.71 -6.18
CA LEU A 44 1.41 -28.92 -5.57
C LEU A 44 2.91 -28.79 -5.35
N GLN A 45 3.66 -28.30 -6.33
CA GLN A 45 5.10 -28.14 -6.21
C GLN A 45 5.47 -27.10 -5.13
N LEU A 46 4.75 -25.98 -5.06
CA LEU A 46 4.96 -24.98 -4.01
C LEU A 46 4.69 -25.55 -2.60
N CYS A 47 3.92 -26.64 -2.49
CA CYS A 47 3.65 -27.32 -1.24
C CYS A 47 4.78 -28.28 -0.79
N GLU A 48 5.76 -28.59 -1.65
CA GLU A 48 6.82 -29.56 -1.36
C GLU A 48 7.81 -29.10 -0.28
N GLU A 49 7.89 -27.81 -0.01
CA GLU A 49 8.84 -27.27 0.98
C GLU A 49 8.26 -27.14 2.40
N TYR A 50 6.98 -27.50 2.59
CA TYR A 50 6.33 -27.46 3.91
C TYR A 50 6.76 -28.63 4.81
N LEU A 51 6.79 -28.37 6.11
CA LEU A 51 7.25 -29.33 7.12
C LEU A 51 6.25 -30.46 7.37
N ASP A 52 4.96 -30.13 7.45
CA ASP A 52 3.88 -31.12 7.59
C ASP A 52 3.40 -31.57 6.21
N LYS A 53 3.70 -32.83 5.86
CA LYS A 53 3.33 -33.44 4.57
C LYS A 53 1.88 -33.91 4.52
N ASP A 54 1.29 -34.22 5.66
CA ASP A 54 -0.08 -34.75 5.73
C ASP A 54 -1.09 -33.61 5.61
N ASN A 55 -0.74 -32.43 6.12
CA ASN A 55 -1.59 -31.23 6.08
C ASN A 55 -0.96 -30.10 5.24
N VAL A 56 -0.53 -30.41 4.02
CA VAL A 56 -0.05 -29.40 3.07
C VAL A 56 -1.18 -28.49 2.59
N PRO A 57 -0.93 -27.19 2.36
CA PRO A 57 -1.93 -26.25 1.84
C PRO A 57 -2.13 -26.40 0.32
N SER A 58 -2.30 -27.64 -0.17
CA SER A 58 -2.63 -27.92 -1.56
C SER A 58 -4.10 -27.63 -1.83
N PHE A 59 -4.47 -27.41 -3.10
CA PHE A 59 -5.86 -27.21 -3.49
C PHE A 59 -6.75 -28.39 -3.07
N ASP A 60 -6.27 -29.63 -3.16
CA ASP A 60 -6.99 -30.81 -2.70
C ASP A 60 -7.30 -30.74 -1.21
N ASN A 61 -6.33 -30.34 -0.40
CA ASN A 61 -6.51 -30.21 1.04
C ASN A 61 -7.39 -29.00 1.40
N LEU A 62 -7.21 -27.86 0.73
CA LEU A 62 -7.97 -26.63 0.99
C LEU A 62 -9.44 -26.73 0.55
N ASN A 63 -9.75 -27.61 -0.40
CA ASN A 63 -11.13 -27.88 -0.83
C ASN A 63 -11.88 -28.83 0.12
N LYS A 64 -11.19 -29.49 1.08
CA LYS A 64 -11.85 -30.41 2.01
C LYS A 64 -12.75 -29.64 3.00
N PRO A 65 -13.97 -30.13 3.29
CA PRO A 65 -14.86 -29.49 4.28
C PRO A 65 -14.23 -29.33 5.66
N SER A 66 -13.34 -30.24 6.06
CA SER A 66 -12.62 -30.16 7.34
C SER A 66 -11.67 -28.96 7.44
N ASN A 67 -11.30 -28.37 6.30
CA ASN A 67 -10.33 -27.28 6.19
C ASN A 67 -11.02 -25.97 5.79
N LEU A 68 -12.30 -25.80 6.14
CA LEU A 68 -13.07 -24.57 5.88
C LEU A 68 -12.35 -23.31 6.39
N ASP A 69 -11.72 -23.41 7.57
CA ASP A 69 -10.95 -22.33 8.19
C ASP A 69 -9.51 -22.22 7.69
N GLY A 70 -9.17 -22.96 6.61
CA GLY A 70 -7.84 -23.05 6.03
C GLY A 70 -6.95 -24.10 6.67
N VAL A 71 -5.72 -24.17 6.17
CA VAL A 71 -4.68 -25.12 6.62
C VAL A 71 -3.56 -24.35 7.33
N LEU A 72 -3.15 -24.84 8.51
CA LEU A 72 -2.00 -24.32 9.25
C LEU A 72 -0.76 -25.17 8.92
N ASN A 73 0.27 -24.54 8.35
CA ASN A 73 1.53 -25.21 8.07
C ASN A 73 2.71 -24.23 8.21
N SER A 74 3.93 -24.75 8.25
CA SER A 74 5.16 -23.98 8.40
C SER A 74 6.23 -24.47 7.42
N LYS A 75 7.08 -23.52 7.04
CA LYS A 75 8.27 -23.72 6.21
C LYS A 75 9.39 -22.91 6.85
N SER A 76 10.60 -23.45 6.86
CA SER A 76 11.77 -22.71 7.32
C SER A 76 12.17 -21.68 6.26
N ILE A 77 12.40 -20.44 6.67
CA ILE A 77 12.87 -19.37 5.79
C ILE A 77 14.23 -18.91 6.32
N ASN A 78 15.23 -18.83 5.46
CA ASN A 78 16.50 -18.21 5.79
C ASN A 78 16.41 -16.71 5.48
N ILE A 79 16.45 -15.87 6.52
CA ILE A 79 16.43 -14.41 6.37
C ILE A 79 17.76 -13.89 6.90
N GLU A 80 18.56 -13.31 6.01
CA GLU A 80 19.74 -12.55 6.37
C GLU A 80 19.30 -11.12 6.73
N ILE A 81 19.77 -10.60 7.87
CA ILE A 81 19.37 -9.29 8.37
C ILE A 81 20.65 -8.46 8.55
N GLU A 82 20.67 -7.28 7.93
CA GLU A 82 21.68 -6.26 8.19
C GLU A 82 21.06 -5.17 9.07
N ASN A 83 21.74 -4.82 10.15
CA ASN A 83 21.34 -3.68 10.98
C ASN A 83 21.79 -2.39 10.28
N VAL A 84 20.85 -1.50 10.02
CA VAL A 84 21.12 -0.15 9.50
C VAL A 84 21.36 0.79 10.68
N GLU A 85 22.32 1.71 10.55
CA GLU A 85 22.55 2.71 11.58
C GLU A 85 21.33 3.63 11.78
N PRO A 86 21.03 4.04 13.02
CA PRO A 86 19.90 4.91 13.31
C PRO A 86 20.12 6.31 12.71
N GLY A 87 19.29 6.67 11.73
CA GLY A 87 19.19 8.02 11.17
C GLY A 87 18.12 8.88 11.87
N THR A 88 18.16 10.20 11.64
CA THR A 88 17.10 11.14 12.03
C THR A 88 16.06 11.21 10.92
N LEU A 89 14.80 10.87 11.25
CA LEU A 89 13.67 10.93 10.32
C LEU A 89 12.77 12.13 10.65
N GLU A 90 12.81 13.15 9.81
CA GLU A 90 11.98 14.36 9.98
C GLU A 90 10.56 14.17 9.43
N ILE A 91 10.41 13.38 8.36
CA ILE A 91 9.12 13.05 7.76
C ILE A 91 8.92 11.55 7.61
N LEU A 92 7.82 11.03 8.15
CA LEU A 92 7.39 9.65 8.01
C LEU A 92 6.23 9.57 7.02
N PHE A 93 6.51 8.90 5.91
CA PHE A 93 5.52 8.56 4.90
C PHE A 93 4.78 7.29 5.30
N VAL A 94 3.45 7.36 5.38
CA VAL A 94 2.60 6.24 5.83
C VAL A 94 1.46 5.95 4.87
N ASN A 95 0.97 4.72 4.90
CA ASN A 95 -0.33 4.38 4.30
C ASN A 95 -1.40 4.40 5.40
N ARG A 96 -2.42 5.24 5.23
CA ARG A 96 -3.58 5.27 6.15
C ARG A 96 -4.67 4.31 5.67
N LEU A 97 -5.55 3.88 6.58
CA LEU A 97 -6.77 3.16 6.19
C LEU A 97 -7.59 4.05 5.23
N TYR A 98 -8.08 3.44 4.15
CA TYR A 98 -8.83 4.10 3.06
C TYR A 98 -8.01 5.15 2.31
N GLY A 99 -7.20 4.67 1.36
CA GLY A 99 -6.38 5.50 0.51
C GLY A 99 -6.63 5.24 -0.97
N ASP A 100 -6.35 6.24 -1.78
CA ASP A 100 -6.58 6.27 -3.23
C ASP A 100 -5.50 5.42 -3.96
N SER A 101 -5.45 4.12 -3.66
CA SER A 101 -4.83 3.18 -4.61
C SER A 101 -5.69 3.15 -5.88
N SER A 102 -5.08 2.99 -7.06
CA SER A 102 -5.78 2.98 -8.36
C SER A 102 -7.00 2.04 -8.40
N THR A 103 -7.00 0.99 -7.57
CA THR A 103 -8.08 0.01 -7.43
C THR A 103 -9.23 0.47 -6.52
N GLN A 104 -8.99 1.41 -5.61
CA GLN A 104 -9.96 1.93 -4.63
C GLN A 104 -10.60 3.27 -5.04
N ILE A 105 -10.04 3.97 -6.03
CA ILE A 105 -10.53 5.27 -6.55
C ILE A 105 -11.97 5.18 -7.05
N ASN A 106 -12.33 4.04 -7.63
CA ASN A 106 -13.65 3.82 -8.23
C ASN A 106 -14.71 3.32 -7.23
N SER A 107 -14.35 3.16 -5.96
CA SER A 107 -15.31 2.86 -4.90
C SER A 107 -15.78 4.17 -4.24
N PRO A 108 -17.06 4.57 -4.40
CA PRO A 108 -17.55 5.83 -3.85
C PRO A 108 -17.35 5.96 -2.33
N SER A 109 -17.52 4.86 -1.59
CA SER A 109 -17.37 4.84 -0.13
C SER A 109 -15.93 5.00 0.34
N ILE A 110 -14.95 4.49 -0.42
CA ILE A 110 -13.53 4.56 -0.07
C ILE A 110 -12.90 5.86 -0.59
N SER A 111 -13.30 6.32 -1.78
CA SER A 111 -12.78 7.54 -2.40
C SER A 111 -13.11 8.80 -1.59
N MET A 112 -14.32 8.90 -1.01
CA MET A 112 -14.68 10.03 -0.15
C MET A 112 -13.78 10.13 1.10
N LEU A 113 -13.37 8.99 1.67
CA LEU A 113 -12.51 8.95 2.85
C LEU A 113 -11.05 9.31 2.53
N GLY A 114 -10.60 9.07 1.29
CA GLY A 114 -9.23 9.32 0.82
C GLY A 114 -8.98 10.72 0.21
N ALA A 115 -10.03 11.53 0.06
CA ALA A 115 -9.98 12.81 -0.66
C ALA A 115 -9.24 13.94 0.07
N GLU A 116 -9.20 13.90 1.40
CA GLU A 116 -8.56 14.96 2.19
C GLU A 116 -7.03 14.87 2.14
N ARG A 117 -6.40 16.01 1.83
CA ARG A 117 -4.94 16.21 1.83
C ARG A 117 -4.51 16.84 3.13
N PHE A 118 -3.75 16.11 3.94
CA PHE A 118 -3.24 16.64 5.19
C PHE A 118 -1.90 16.01 5.55
N ILE A 119 -1.14 16.72 6.38
CA ILE A 119 -0.01 16.19 7.15
C ILE A 119 -0.33 16.32 8.64
N GLU A 120 0.24 15.43 9.46
CA GLU A 120 0.13 15.51 10.91
C GLU A 120 1.47 15.88 11.53
N MET A 121 1.43 16.74 12.54
CA MET A 121 2.60 17.06 13.37
C MET A 121 2.10 17.46 14.76
N ASN A 122 2.96 17.43 15.77
CA ASN A 122 2.59 17.95 17.08
C ASN A 122 2.74 19.49 17.15
N ASN A 123 2.22 20.08 18.22
CA ASN A 123 2.24 21.54 18.39
C ASN A 123 3.67 22.12 18.50
N ASP A 124 4.59 21.41 19.15
CA ASP A 124 5.98 21.85 19.29
C ASP A 124 6.69 21.92 17.93
N THR A 125 6.45 20.93 17.08
CA THR A 125 6.98 20.86 15.70
C THR A 125 6.36 21.96 14.83
N PHE A 126 5.05 22.20 14.98
CA PHE A 126 4.36 23.30 14.30
C PHE A 126 4.99 24.66 14.63
N ILE A 127 5.26 24.92 15.91
CA ILE A 127 5.94 26.14 16.37
C ILE A 127 7.39 26.20 15.87
N LYS A 128 8.13 25.08 15.91
CA LYS A 128 9.52 25.01 15.44
C LYS A 128 9.66 25.35 13.96
N HIS A 129 8.68 24.98 13.13
CA HIS A 129 8.64 25.33 11.71
C HIS A 129 8.18 26.78 11.44
N ASN A 130 7.94 27.59 12.48
CA ASN A 130 7.44 28.97 12.39
C ASN A 130 6.17 29.10 11.54
N LEU A 131 5.27 28.12 11.65
CA LEU A 131 4.01 28.12 10.92
C LEU A 131 2.94 28.88 11.73
N SER A 132 2.18 29.69 11.02
CA SER A 132 1.03 30.49 11.47
C SER A 132 -0.28 30.02 10.83
N SER A 133 -0.21 29.39 9.65
CA SER A 133 -1.35 28.82 8.93
C SER A 133 -1.43 27.30 9.09
N TYR A 134 -2.65 26.79 9.26
CA TYR A 134 -2.95 25.34 9.21
C TYR A 134 -3.07 24.81 7.77
N THR A 135 -2.72 25.60 6.76
CA THR A 135 -2.64 25.16 5.36
C THR A 135 -1.32 25.63 4.76
N VAL A 136 -0.56 24.69 4.24
CA VAL A 136 0.77 24.91 3.68
C VAL A 136 0.91 24.24 2.33
N ASN A 137 1.84 24.72 1.53
CA ASN A 137 2.33 24.04 0.34
C ASN A 137 3.54 23.20 0.74
N LEU A 138 3.42 21.88 0.59
CA LEU A 138 4.52 20.94 0.65
C LEU A 138 5.24 20.98 -0.71
N VAL A 139 6.48 21.44 -0.72
CA VAL A 139 7.30 21.58 -1.92
C VAL A 139 8.42 20.55 -1.92
N GLN A 140 8.59 19.85 -3.04
CA GLN A 140 9.69 18.91 -3.28
C GLN A 140 10.21 19.10 -4.71
N GLY A 141 11.29 19.86 -4.89
CA GLY A 141 11.76 20.24 -6.22
C GLY A 141 10.68 21.00 -6.99
N ASP A 142 10.27 20.49 -8.15
CA ASP A 142 9.23 21.10 -8.98
C ASP A 142 7.79 20.72 -8.55
N SER A 143 7.65 19.74 -7.66
CA SER A 143 6.35 19.28 -7.17
C SER A 143 5.88 20.15 -6.02
N THR A 144 4.67 20.71 -6.12
CA THR A 144 4.03 21.47 -5.04
C THR A 144 2.65 20.90 -4.75
N LEU A 145 2.38 20.61 -3.48
CA LEU A 145 1.09 20.10 -3.02
C LEU A 145 0.56 20.92 -1.84
N GLN A 146 -0.62 21.52 -2.01
CA GLN A 146 -1.31 22.15 -0.90
C GLN A 146 -1.90 21.10 0.05
N VAL A 147 -1.57 21.19 1.32
CA VAL A 147 -1.94 20.25 2.39
C VAL A 147 -2.42 21.00 3.63
N LYS A 148 -3.40 20.43 4.33
CA LYS A 148 -3.80 20.91 5.66
C LYS A 148 -2.88 20.35 6.74
N ILE A 149 -2.70 21.08 7.82
CA ILE A 149 -1.97 20.61 9.00
C ILE A 149 -2.99 20.17 10.05
N LYS A 150 -2.86 18.93 10.51
CA LYS A 150 -3.60 18.40 11.64
C LYS A 150 -2.67 18.25 12.84
N ILE A 151 -3.00 18.93 13.94
CA ILE A 151 -2.21 18.83 15.16
C ILE A 151 -2.53 17.51 15.87
N ASN A 152 -1.49 16.72 16.09
CA ASN A 152 -1.55 15.45 16.82
C ASN A 152 -0.45 15.43 17.89
N ASN A 153 -0.82 15.77 19.12
CA ASN A 153 0.12 15.89 20.24
C ASN A 153 0.62 14.53 20.78
N HIS A 154 0.17 13.41 20.21
CA HIS A 154 0.75 12.10 20.49
C HIS A 154 1.98 11.79 19.65
N LEU A 155 2.30 12.64 18.66
CA LEU A 155 3.49 12.47 17.83
C LEU A 155 4.75 12.96 18.57
N PRO A 156 5.90 12.28 18.36
CA PRO A 156 7.20 12.79 18.79
C PRO A 156 7.50 14.17 18.22
N ASN A 157 8.36 14.93 18.91
CA ASN A 157 8.85 16.20 18.41
C ASN A 157 9.66 15.99 17.13
N GLU A 158 9.56 16.96 16.22
CA GLU A 158 10.29 17.01 14.94
C GLU A 158 9.87 15.95 13.92
N LEU A 159 8.76 15.24 14.18
CA LEU A 159 8.20 14.26 13.26
C LEU A 159 6.95 14.80 12.57
N ILE A 160 6.99 14.78 11.24
CA ILE A 160 5.82 15.03 10.39
C ILE A 160 5.35 13.70 9.80
N ILE A 161 4.05 13.44 9.82
CA ILE A 161 3.45 12.27 9.16
C ILE A 161 2.74 12.71 7.89
N ALA A 162 3.13 12.11 6.76
CA ALA A 162 2.52 12.35 5.45
C ALA A 162 1.85 11.07 4.91
N PRO A 163 0.53 11.07 4.65
CA PRO A 163 -0.18 9.91 4.15
C PRO A 163 -0.03 9.78 2.62
N LEU A 164 0.82 8.86 2.14
CA LEU A 164 1.14 8.69 0.70
C LEU A 164 -0.06 8.27 -0.14
N ASN A 165 -0.92 7.44 0.43
CA ASN A 165 -2.10 6.93 -0.25
C ASN A 165 -3.27 7.94 -0.25
N ARG A 166 -3.00 9.24 -0.27
CA ARG A 166 -4.00 10.31 -0.38
C ARG A 166 -3.84 11.04 -1.70
N ARG A 167 -4.95 11.60 -2.19
CA ARG A 167 -4.99 12.28 -3.49
C ARG A 167 -3.91 13.37 -3.56
N GLY A 168 -3.04 13.31 -4.56
CA GLY A 168 -1.96 14.29 -4.76
C GLY A 168 -0.65 13.99 -4.04
N PHE A 169 -0.62 13.02 -3.11
CA PHE A 169 0.63 12.53 -2.50
C PHE A 169 1.31 11.42 -3.32
N ARG A 170 0.66 10.94 -4.39
CA ARG A 170 1.18 9.84 -5.22
C ARG A 170 2.48 10.20 -5.96
N ASP A 171 2.63 11.46 -6.31
CA ASP A 171 3.76 11.96 -7.11
C ASP A 171 4.88 12.57 -6.23
N ILE A 172 4.77 12.41 -4.91
CA ILE A 172 5.79 12.81 -3.94
C ILE A 172 6.93 11.81 -3.97
N ASP A 173 8.14 12.34 -4.01
CA ASP A 173 9.36 11.55 -3.99
C ASP A 173 9.87 11.48 -2.54
N THR A 174 9.74 10.31 -1.91
CA THR A 174 10.11 10.13 -0.51
C THR A 174 11.62 10.23 -0.25
N THR A 175 12.43 10.31 -1.30
CA THR A 175 13.89 10.44 -1.19
C THR A 175 14.37 11.89 -1.23
N LYS A 176 13.50 12.83 -1.63
CA LYS A 176 13.84 14.25 -1.79
C LYS A 176 13.55 15.06 -0.52
N PRO A 177 14.35 16.11 -0.25
CA PRO A 177 14.06 17.04 0.82
C PRO A 177 12.72 17.75 0.57
N TYR A 178 12.08 18.19 1.65
CA TYR A 178 10.80 18.89 1.61
C TYR A 178 10.93 20.30 2.21
N GLU A 179 10.09 21.20 1.73
CA GLU A 179 9.88 22.51 2.33
C GLU A 179 8.38 22.74 2.58
N LEU A 180 8.05 23.40 3.69
CA LEU A 180 6.69 23.83 4.00
C LEU A 180 6.59 25.34 3.83
N ILE A 181 5.83 25.77 2.83
CA ILE A 181 5.61 27.19 2.53
C ILE A 181 4.17 27.54 2.89
N GLU A 182 3.98 28.55 3.72
CA GLU A 182 2.63 29.00 4.05
C GLU A 182 1.87 29.49 2.83
N VAL A 183 0.59 29.12 2.74
CA VAL A 183 -0.30 29.69 1.75
C VAL A 183 -0.64 31.11 2.20
N LYS A 184 -0.03 32.11 1.57
CA LYS A 184 -0.49 33.50 1.73
C LYS A 184 -1.89 33.59 1.14
N ASN A 185 -2.86 33.97 1.96
CA ASN A 185 -4.22 34.26 1.48
C ASN A 185 -4.13 35.23 0.29
N LEU A 186 -4.69 34.84 -0.84
CA LEU A 186 -5.03 35.74 -1.94
C LEU A 186 -6.21 36.62 -1.49
N GLU A 187 -6.01 37.50 -0.51
CA GLU A 187 -6.95 38.59 -0.20
C GLU A 187 -6.80 39.76 -1.20
N GLU A 188 -5.89 39.68 -2.19
CA GLU A 188 -5.63 40.74 -3.18
C GLU A 188 -6.19 40.49 -4.59
N LEU A 189 -7.03 39.48 -4.82
CA LEU A 189 -7.66 39.26 -6.14
C LEU A 189 -9.14 39.68 -6.24
N SER A 190 -9.64 40.47 -5.30
CA SER A 190 -10.82 41.32 -5.57
C SER A 190 -10.35 42.65 -6.14
N VAL A 191 -10.08 42.67 -7.45
CA VAL A 191 -9.93 43.90 -8.22
C VAL A 191 -11.27 44.64 -8.15
N ASN A 192 -11.25 45.87 -7.64
CA ASN A 192 -12.37 46.81 -7.70
C ASN A 192 -12.82 47.08 -9.13
#